data_AF-A0A7R9QRS4-F1
#
_entry.id   AF-A0A7R9QRS4-F1
#
_cell.length_a   1.000
_cell.length_b   1.000
_cell.length_c   1.000
_cell.angle_alpha   90.00
_cell.angle_beta   90.00
_cell.angle_gamma   90.00
#
_symmetry.space_group_name_H-M   'P 1'
#
loop_
_entity.id
_entity.type
_entity.pdbx_description
1 polymer ?
#
loop_
_entity_poly.entity_id
_entity_poly.type
_entity_poly.pdbx_seq_one_letter_code
_entity_poly.pdbx_strand_id
1 'polypeptide(L)'
;MTSLQKNIFYNTLVKTFRKRYLDAMNKCHTIIVPINDSYECNVINDHFISAHILKDSPLLKSHFVAANNKHTFDVEIDEQILRVTRGFGDKNCEIIQILSEEIAYNYQNKDYRILICEKPLIKSNKRQSSYESTKTNSQNVSLISFADCESFLRKLSPQLTDSLKAKVEEMMKTYIILPKYLNDAKDRFKVIIDWGIENFESLPNLPEMATNDSQLDSAIESYIIGLTDPKLLDAINKCYKNEDELLYNKFTQMSERHINPVEFGSQQVFESFTINAIIREELSRIESKVTPLEKLYSLRKTLDLVTEQMNKSVQERHFPLVAKSEPICIMSDDLIAAVICVLTAVQPKRFESEINFIQTFSWNLPQNNEFGYSLVTFEVVKEFIKNYNLSQNSHQMNAKSELKGRQSGDNGSLSPNYSYISSPLDRELEKISKMIDISSIGSNSSQSRHSGHEVNDDLGYK
;
A
#
# COMPACT_ATOMS: atom_id res chain seq x y z
N MET A 1 22.87 13.24 -35.25
CA MET A 1 21.65 12.86 -34.49
C MET A 1 21.74 13.22 -32.99
N THR A 2 22.75 13.98 -32.56
CA THR A 2 23.02 14.38 -31.15
C THR A 2 22.55 15.80 -30.80
N SER A 3 21.81 16.49 -31.67
CA SER A 3 21.36 17.86 -31.38
C SER A 3 20.23 17.86 -30.33
N LEU A 4 20.51 18.45 -29.17
CA LEU A 4 19.56 18.57 -28.04
C LEU A 4 18.22 19.20 -28.45
N GLN A 5 18.26 20.22 -29.30
CA GLN A 5 17.05 20.92 -29.77
C GLN A 5 16.13 20.05 -30.64
N LYS A 6 16.66 19.00 -31.27
CA LYS A 6 15.90 18.05 -32.08
C LYS A 6 15.51 16.79 -31.30
N ASN A 7 15.90 16.70 -30.02
CA ASN A 7 15.61 15.53 -29.19
C ASN A 7 14.16 15.57 -28.70
N ILE A 8 13.43 14.47 -28.94
CA ILE A 8 11.99 14.36 -28.65
C ILE A 8 11.76 14.31 -27.14
N PHE A 9 12.60 13.59 -26.40
CA PHE A 9 12.53 13.51 -24.94
C PHE A 9 12.76 14.89 -24.31
N TYR A 10 13.83 15.58 -24.71
CA TYR A 10 14.15 16.91 -24.17
C TYR A 10 13.05 17.93 -24.50
N ASN A 11 12.55 17.95 -25.73
CA ASN A 11 11.45 18.81 -26.11
C ASN A 11 10.17 18.51 -25.32
N THR A 12 9.87 17.24 -25.05
CA THR A 12 8.72 16.82 -24.26
C THR A 12 8.87 17.22 -22.79
N LEU A 13 10.09 17.11 -22.23
CA LEU A 13 10.42 17.59 -20.89
C LEU A 13 10.18 19.10 -20.76
N VAL A 14 10.68 19.90 -21.71
CA VAL A 14 10.59 21.37 -21.66
C VAL A 14 9.17 21.88 -21.92
N LYS A 15 8.44 21.26 -22.87
CA LYS A 15 7.11 21.74 -23.31
C LYS A 15 5.97 21.15 -22.49
N THR A 16 5.96 19.83 -22.29
CA THR A 16 4.85 19.10 -21.65
C THR A 16 5.07 18.95 -20.15
N PHE A 17 6.26 18.52 -19.73
CA PHE A 17 6.60 18.33 -18.30
C PHE A 17 7.31 19.55 -17.70
N ARG A 18 6.86 20.76 -18.09
CA ARG A 18 7.51 22.04 -17.73
C ARG A 18 7.77 22.20 -16.23
N LYS A 19 6.84 21.75 -15.38
CA LYS A 19 7.01 21.81 -13.91
C LYS A 19 8.22 20.99 -13.43
N ARG A 20 8.45 19.80 -13.99
CA ARG A 20 9.60 18.94 -13.66
C ARG A 20 10.90 19.54 -14.17
N TYR A 21 10.89 20.08 -15.39
CA TYR A 21 12.04 20.78 -15.96
C TYR A 21 12.47 21.98 -15.11
N LEU A 22 11.52 22.83 -14.72
CA LEU A 22 11.79 23.99 -13.86
C LEU A 22 12.29 23.58 -12.48
N ASP A 23 11.75 22.52 -11.88
CA ASP A 23 12.22 22.02 -10.59
C ASP A 23 13.66 21.48 -10.67
N ALA A 24 13.96 20.69 -11.72
CA ALA A 24 15.31 20.18 -11.99
C ALA A 24 16.31 21.33 -12.20
N MET A 25 15.94 22.34 -12.97
CA MET A 25 16.76 23.52 -13.23
C MET A 25 16.99 24.36 -11.97
N ASN A 26 15.94 24.64 -11.18
CA ASN A 26 16.07 25.42 -9.95
C ASN A 26 17.00 24.74 -8.93
N LYS A 27 16.98 23.41 -8.87
CA LYS A 27 17.80 22.60 -7.97
C LYS A 27 19.13 22.15 -8.58
N CYS A 28 19.45 22.60 -9.79
CA CYS A 28 20.67 22.25 -10.53
C CYS A 28 20.88 20.73 -10.68
N HIS A 29 19.79 19.98 -10.84
CA HIS A 29 19.85 18.52 -11.05
C HIS A 29 20.42 18.18 -12.44
N THR A 30 21.12 17.06 -12.53
CA THR A 30 21.67 16.57 -13.80
C THR A 30 20.55 15.92 -14.61
N ILE A 31 20.40 16.29 -15.88
CA ILE A 31 19.35 15.75 -16.76
C ILE A 31 19.98 14.78 -17.75
N ILE A 32 19.49 13.54 -17.78
CA ILE A 32 19.90 12.52 -18.75
C ILE A 32 18.95 12.53 -19.93
N VAL A 33 19.48 12.69 -21.14
CA VAL A 33 18.73 12.78 -22.39
C VAL A 33 19.12 11.60 -23.29
N PRO A 34 18.30 10.55 -23.38
CA PRO A 34 18.58 9.47 -24.31
C PRO A 34 18.42 9.93 -25.77
N ILE A 35 19.14 9.33 -26.71
CA ILE A 35 18.98 9.60 -28.14
C ILE A 35 17.61 9.10 -28.64
N ASN A 36 17.02 9.82 -29.60
CA ASN A 36 15.66 9.56 -30.10
C ASN A 36 15.42 8.10 -30.53
N ASP A 37 16.43 7.44 -31.10
CA ASP A 37 16.30 6.09 -31.65
C ASP A 37 16.49 4.99 -30.59
N SER A 38 16.83 5.34 -29.35
CA SER A 38 17.07 4.38 -28.26
C SER A 38 15.84 4.06 -27.42
N TYR A 39 14.71 4.72 -27.67
CA TYR A 39 13.44 4.51 -26.94
C TYR A 39 12.25 4.80 -27.87
N GLU A 40 11.11 4.14 -27.61
CA GLU A 40 9.88 4.46 -28.33
C GLU A 40 9.22 5.73 -27.74
N CYS A 41 8.75 6.65 -28.60
CA CYS A 41 8.17 7.93 -28.16
C CYS A 41 6.91 7.77 -27.28
N ASN A 42 6.21 6.65 -27.39
CA ASN A 42 5.03 6.27 -26.60
C ASN A 42 5.36 6.01 -25.11
N VAL A 43 6.63 5.80 -24.75
CA VAL A 43 7.06 5.49 -23.38
C VAL A 43 7.31 6.75 -22.55
N ILE A 44 7.38 7.94 -23.17
CA ILE A 44 7.59 9.20 -22.45
C ILE A 44 6.34 9.55 -21.61
N ASN A 45 6.38 9.20 -20.32
CA ASN A 45 5.41 9.57 -19.29
C ASN A 45 6.12 10.22 -18.08
N ASP A 46 5.38 10.71 -17.07
CA ASP A 46 5.99 11.38 -15.90
C ASP A 46 7.00 10.49 -15.17
N HIS A 47 6.74 9.17 -15.15
CA HIS A 47 7.62 8.18 -14.54
C HIS A 47 8.94 8.05 -15.30
N PHE A 48 8.88 7.94 -16.64
CA PHE A 48 10.05 7.88 -17.52
C PHE A 48 10.88 9.17 -17.44
N ILE A 49 10.22 10.33 -17.50
CA ILE A 49 10.89 11.63 -17.34
C ILE A 49 11.60 11.73 -15.98
N SER A 50 10.91 11.38 -14.89
CA SER A 50 11.46 11.56 -13.55
C SER A 50 12.63 10.63 -13.24
N ALA A 51 12.69 9.45 -13.87
CA ALA A 51 13.83 8.53 -13.75
C ALA A 51 15.11 9.09 -14.37
N HIS A 52 14.99 9.97 -15.36
CA HIS A 52 16.10 10.58 -16.10
C HIS A 52 16.56 11.93 -15.54
N ILE A 53 16.02 12.35 -14.40
CA ILE A 53 16.50 13.53 -13.66
C ILE A 53 17.25 13.02 -12.44
N LEU A 54 18.52 13.35 -12.33
CA LEU A 54 19.45 12.83 -11.33
C LEU A 54 19.79 13.89 -10.28
N LYS A 55 19.66 13.50 -9.00
CA LYS A 55 20.08 14.27 -7.83
C LYS A 55 21.40 13.73 -7.32
N ASP A 56 22.24 14.59 -6.77
CA ASP A 56 23.46 14.14 -6.08
C ASP A 56 23.10 13.22 -4.91
N SER A 57 23.85 12.12 -4.77
CA SER A 57 23.71 11.24 -3.62
C SER A 57 24.16 11.96 -2.34
N PRO A 58 23.35 11.95 -1.26
CA PRO A 58 23.73 12.55 0.00
C PRO A 58 24.84 11.77 0.73
N LEU A 59 25.16 10.55 0.27
CA LEU A 59 26.05 9.61 0.96
C LEU A 59 27.37 9.38 0.23
N LEU A 60 27.43 9.57 -1.09
CA LEU A 60 28.58 9.20 -1.93
C LEU A 60 28.89 10.28 -2.98
N LYS A 61 30.16 10.68 -3.10
CA LYS A 61 30.61 11.63 -4.13
C LYS A 61 30.57 10.98 -5.52
N SER A 62 30.11 11.71 -6.53
CA SER A 62 29.98 11.24 -7.93
C SER A 62 28.92 10.14 -8.16
N HIS A 63 28.11 9.83 -7.15
CA HIS A 63 26.93 9.00 -7.27
C HIS A 63 25.68 9.87 -7.29
N PHE A 64 24.68 9.41 -8.01
CA PHE A 64 23.43 10.11 -8.24
C PHE A 64 22.25 9.16 -8.07
N VAL A 65 21.13 9.71 -7.62
CA VAL A 65 19.85 9.00 -7.46
C VAL A 65 18.78 9.66 -8.29
N ALA A 66 17.86 8.87 -8.85
CA ALA A 66 16.72 9.40 -9.58
C ALA A 66 15.91 10.37 -8.70
N ALA A 67 15.39 11.44 -9.30
CA ALA A 67 14.64 12.47 -8.58
C ALA A 67 13.34 11.93 -7.94
N ASN A 68 12.89 10.76 -8.39
CA ASN A 68 11.73 10.04 -7.87
C ASN A 68 12.18 8.89 -6.95
N ASN A 69 11.70 8.89 -5.71
CA ASN A 69 12.02 7.90 -4.67
C ASN A 69 11.46 6.48 -4.94
N LYS A 70 10.77 6.26 -6.08
CA LYS A 70 10.24 4.95 -6.49
C LYS A 70 11.29 4.04 -7.15
N HIS A 71 12.42 4.59 -7.57
CA HIS A 71 13.48 3.84 -8.25
C HIS A 71 14.67 3.64 -7.32
N THR A 72 15.06 2.39 -7.11
CA THR A 72 16.20 1.99 -6.29
C THR A 72 17.41 1.64 -7.15
N PHE A 73 17.83 2.58 -8.01
CA PHE A 73 19.08 2.46 -8.74
C PHE A 73 19.98 3.66 -8.48
N ASP A 74 21.26 3.38 -8.29
CA ASP A 74 22.32 4.38 -8.15
C ASP A 74 23.02 4.55 -9.49
N VAL A 75 23.33 5.80 -9.85
CA VAL A 75 24.06 6.13 -11.08
C VAL A 75 25.39 6.73 -10.69
N GLU A 76 26.49 6.08 -11.03
CA GLU A 76 27.82 6.66 -10.95
C GLU A 76 28.19 7.26 -12.31
N ILE A 77 28.68 8.50 -12.30
CA ILE A 77 29.09 9.22 -13.51
C ILE A 77 30.61 9.33 -13.49
N ASP A 78 31.26 8.67 -14.46
CA ASP A 78 32.70 8.59 -14.59
C ASP A 78 33.10 8.97 -16.03
N GLU A 79 33.68 10.15 -16.19
CA GLU A 79 34.06 10.76 -17.48
C GLU A 79 32.98 10.67 -18.58
N GLN A 80 33.06 9.64 -19.45
CA GLN A 80 32.16 9.44 -20.59
C GLN A 80 31.21 8.25 -20.41
N ILE A 81 31.12 7.68 -19.21
CA ILE A 81 30.25 6.54 -18.91
C ILE A 81 29.36 6.81 -17.70
N LEU A 82 28.12 6.30 -17.79
CA LEU A 82 27.21 6.16 -16.67
C LEU A 82 27.21 4.69 -16.25
N ARG A 83 27.47 4.40 -14.99
CA ARG A 83 27.28 3.07 -14.40
C ARG A 83 26.00 3.10 -13.59
N VAL A 84 24.98 2.39 -14.07
CA VAL A 84 23.68 2.29 -13.43
C VAL A 84 23.64 0.98 -12.65
N THR A 85 23.72 1.07 -11.32
CA THR A 85 23.72 -0.07 -10.40
C THR A 85 22.32 -0.26 -9.82
N ARG A 86 21.74 -1.43 -10.02
CA ARG A 86 20.39 -1.78 -9.52
C ARG A 86 20.53 -2.82 -8.38
N GLY A 87 20.48 -2.37 -7.13
CA GLY A 87 20.64 -3.24 -5.94
C GLY A 87 22.09 -3.43 -5.47
N PHE A 88 22.34 -4.41 -4.58
CA PHE A 88 23.67 -4.66 -3.98
C PHE A 88 24.49 -5.68 -4.78
N GLY A 89 25.66 -5.26 -5.29
CA GLY A 89 26.69 -6.13 -5.91
C GLY A 89 27.11 -5.72 -7.33
N ASP A 90 28.37 -5.99 -7.70
CA ASP A 90 28.99 -5.55 -8.97
C ASP A 90 28.37 -6.13 -10.26
N LYS A 91 27.46 -7.12 -10.14
CA LYS A 91 26.87 -7.84 -11.28
C LYS A 91 25.61 -7.18 -11.86
N ASN A 92 25.05 -6.16 -11.19
CA ASN A 92 23.86 -5.43 -11.63
C ASN A 92 24.20 -4.01 -12.14
N CYS A 93 25.41 -3.84 -12.68
CA CYS A 93 25.93 -2.59 -13.21
C CYS A 93 25.76 -2.55 -14.74
N GLU A 94 24.86 -1.68 -15.22
CA GLU A 94 24.70 -1.38 -16.64
C GLU A 94 25.56 -0.15 -17.01
N ILE A 95 26.39 -0.27 -18.05
CA ILE A 95 27.22 0.82 -18.54
C ILE A 95 26.53 1.48 -19.73
N ILE A 96 26.27 2.79 -19.63
CA ILE A 96 25.68 3.61 -20.69
C ILE A 96 26.70 4.67 -21.10
N GLN A 97 26.98 4.78 -22.40
CA GLN A 97 27.90 5.78 -22.92
C GLN A 97 27.27 7.18 -22.96
N ILE A 98 27.99 8.17 -22.45
CA ILE A 98 27.71 9.60 -22.61
C ILE A 98 28.27 10.03 -23.97
N LEU A 99 27.39 10.46 -24.86
CA LEU A 99 27.75 10.85 -26.22
C LEU A 99 28.13 12.32 -26.31
N SER A 100 27.52 13.16 -25.48
CA SER A 100 27.86 14.59 -25.38
C SER A 100 27.30 15.20 -24.10
N GLU A 101 27.94 16.26 -23.64
CA GLU A 101 27.54 17.04 -22.47
C GLU A 101 27.22 18.48 -22.90
N GLU A 102 26.12 19.01 -22.37
CA GLU A 102 25.68 20.39 -22.57
C GLU A 102 25.57 21.06 -21.19
N ILE A 103 26.15 22.25 -21.07
CA ILE A 103 26.09 23.06 -19.84
C ILE A 103 25.01 24.12 -20.03
N ALA A 104 24.04 24.16 -19.12
CA ALA A 104 22.95 25.12 -19.10
C ALA A 104 22.94 25.90 -17.79
N TYR A 105 22.28 27.06 -17.77
CA TYR A 105 22.23 27.94 -16.61
C TYR A 105 20.80 28.14 -16.13
N ASN A 106 20.60 28.10 -14.80
CA ASN A 106 19.32 28.45 -14.20
C ASN A 106 19.16 29.99 -14.08
N TYR A 107 18.00 30.45 -13.59
CA TYR A 107 17.73 31.89 -13.42
C TYR A 107 18.65 32.61 -12.42
N GLN A 108 19.41 31.87 -11.62
CA GLN A 108 20.39 32.39 -10.67
C GLN A 108 21.83 32.34 -11.23
N ASN A 109 22.00 32.08 -12.54
CA ASN A 109 23.28 31.86 -13.21
C ASN A 109 24.12 30.71 -12.62
N LYS A 110 23.47 29.74 -11.97
CA LYS A 110 24.13 28.48 -11.60
C LYS A 110 24.05 27.51 -12.77
N ASP A 111 25.17 26.89 -13.07
CA ASP A 111 25.27 25.88 -14.11
C ASP A 111 24.65 24.55 -13.65
N TYR A 112 24.10 23.81 -14.61
CA TYR A 112 23.65 22.44 -14.44
C TYR A 112 23.90 21.67 -15.74
N ARG A 113 24.06 20.35 -15.60
CA ARG A 113 24.49 19.49 -16.70
C ARG A 113 23.32 18.79 -17.38
N ILE A 114 23.39 18.72 -18.70
CA ILE A 114 22.51 17.91 -19.53
C ILE A 114 23.39 16.91 -20.28
N LEU A 115 23.26 15.63 -19.97
CA LEU A 115 24.07 14.56 -20.55
C LEU A 115 23.24 13.84 -21.61
N ILE A 116 23.73 13.79 -22.84
CA ILE A 116 23.11 13.05 -23.93
C ILE A 116 23.72 11.65 -23.97
N CYS A 117 22.89 10.63 -23.86
CA CYS A 117 23.34 9.25 -23.67
C CYS A 117 22.83 8.32 -24.78
N GLU A 118 23.58 7.26 -25.04
CA GLU A 118 23.25 6.30 -26.12
C GLU A 118 21.92 5.55 -25.89
N LYS A 119 21.49 5.42 -24.63
CA LYS A 119 20.32 4.64 -24.21
C LYS A 119 19.65 5.28 -23.00
N PRO A 120 18.34 5.04 -22.78
CA PRO A 120 17.66 5.51 -21.58
C PRO A 120 18.12 4.76 -20.32
N LEU A 121 18.01 5.41 -19.16
CA LEU A 121 18.31 4.78 -17.85
C LEU A 121 17.33 3.65 -17.51
N ILE A 122 16.10 3.73 -18.05
CA ILE A 122 15.08 2.69 -17.95
C ILE A 122 14.67 2.23 -19.35
N LYS A 123 14.63 0.91 -19.57
CA LYS A 123 14.30 0.33 -20.88
C LYS A 123 12.80 0.45 -21.14
N SER A 124 12.42 0.87 -22.35
CA SER A 124 11.03 0.85 -22.80
C SER A 124 10.62 -0.58 -23.16
N ASN A 125 9.60 -1.13 -22.50
CA ASN A 125 9.02 -2.43 -22.84
C ASN A 125 8.53 -2.40 -24.30
N LYS A 126 9.11 -3.24 -25.17
CA LYS A 126 8.78 -3.31 -26.61
C LYS A 126 7.32 -3.72 -26.79
N ARG A 127 6.56 -2.95 -27.57
CA ARG A 127 5.38 -3.43 -28.30
C ARG A 127 5.76 -3.63 -29.76
N GLN A 128 6.03 -4.87 -30.17
CA GLN A 128 5.99 -5.20 -31.59
C GLN A 128 4.53 -5.44 -31.98
N SER A 129 3.82 -4.37 -32.30
CA SER A 129 2.55 -4.46 -33.02
C SER A 129 2.81 -4.76 -34.50
N SER A 130 3.04 -6.03 -34.83
CA SER A 130 2.75 -6.51 -36.18
C SER A 130 1.23 -6.63 -36.30
N TYR A 131 0.65 -5.74 -37.11
CA TYR A 131 -0.72 -5.85 -37.60
C TYR A 131 -0.85 -7.14 -38.42
N GLU A 132 -1.18 -8.23 -37.74
CA GLU A 132 -1.89 -9.36 -38.34
C GLU A 132 -2.78 -9.97 -37.27
N SER A 133 -4.05 -9.58 -37.36
CA SER A 133 -5.15 -10.11 -36.58
C SER A 133 -5.27 -11.62 -36.81
N THR A 134 -4.69 -12.39 -35.90
CA THR A 134 -5.23 -13.71 -35.55
C THR A 134 -5.85 -13.58 -34.17
N LYS A 135 -7.19 -13.57 -34.15
CA LYS A 135 -8.00 -13.76 -32.95
C LYS A 135 -7.70 -15.16 -32.39
N THR A 136 -6.65 -15.30 -31.61
CA THR A 136 -6.60 -16.36 -30.61
C THR A 136 -7.26 -15.79 -29.37
N ASN A 137 -8.27 -16.50 -28.85
CA ASN A 137 -8.92 -16.19 -27.59
C ASN A 137 -7.85 -16.08 -26.49
N SER A 138 -7.39 -14.86 -26.18
CA SER A 138 -6.65 -14.58 -24.96
C SER A 138 -7.63 -14.72 -23.80
N GLN A 139 -7.80 -15.94 -23.31
CA GLN A 139 -8.30 -16.15 -21.97
C GLN A 139 -7.36 -15.37 -21.05
N ASN A 140 -7.86 -14.29 -20.43
CA ASN A 140 -7.18 -13.66 -19.31
C ASN A 140 -7.09 -14.71 -18.21
N VAL A 141 -5.98 -15.47 -18.17
CA VAL A 141 -5.74 -16.45 -17.13
C VAL A 141 -5.47 -15.67 -15.86
N SER A 142 -6.42 -15.66 -14.94
CA SER A 142 -6.22 -15.11 -13.61
C SER A 142 -5.25 -16.01 -12.86
N LEU A 143 -3.98 -15.61 -12.76
CA LEU A 143 -2.93 -16.32 -12.02
C LEU A 143 -3.14 -16.12 -10.51
N ILE A 144 -4.17 -16.75 -9.96
CA ILE A 144 -4.52 -16.61 -8.54
C ILE A 144 -4.08 -17.85 -7.78
N SER A 145 -4.41 -19.05 -8.28
CA SER A 145 -4.13 -20.27 -7.53
C SER A 145 -2.69 -20.74 -7.68
N PHE A 146 -2.20 -21.52 -6.71
CA PHE A 146 -0.91 -22.20 -6.81
C PHE A 146 -0.81 -23.04 -8.10
N ALA A 147 -1.88 -23.77 -8.45
CA ALA A 147 -1.93 -24.61 -9.64
C ALA A 147 -1.88 -23.80 -10.95
N ASP A 148 -2.53 -22.63 -10.97
CA ASP A 148 -2.46 -21.71 -12.12
C ASP A 148 -1.05 -21.16 -12.30
N CYS A 149 -0.40 -20.76 -11.20
CA CYS A 149 0.97 -20.25 -11.19
C CYS A 149 1.97 -21.33 -11.63
N GLU A 150 1.87 -22.56 -11.12
CA GLU A 150 2.71 -23.67 -11.57
C GLU A 150 2.52 -23.92 -13.07
N SER A 151 1.27 -24.01 -13.52
CA SER A 151 0.95 -24.26 -14.93
C SER A 151 1.49 -23.16 -15.84
N PHE A 152 1.46 -21.92 -15.38
CA PHE A 152 2.01 -20.77 -16.09
C PHE A 152 3.54 -20.84 -16.19
N LEU A 153 4.25 -21.03 -15.07
CA LEU A 153 5.72 -21.12 -15.08
C LEU A 153 6.22 -22.31 -15.90
N ARG A 154 5.54 -23.47 -15.81
CA ARG A 154 5.87 -24.64 -16.64
C ARG A 154 5.68 -24.38 -18.13
N LYS A 155 4.70 -23.56 -18.53
CA LYS A 155 4.53 -23.15 -19.94
C LYS A 155 5.67 -22.25 -20.41
N LEU A 156 6.24 -21.42 -19.53
CA LEU A 156 7.38 -20.56 -19.85
C LEU A 156 8.68 -21.37 -19.96
N SER A 157 9.00 -22.15 -18.93
CA SER A 157 10.19 -23.00 -18.89
C SER A 157 10.03 -24.11 -17.85
N PRO A 158 9.80 -25.37 -18.28
CA PRO A 158 9.77 -26.51 -17.37
C PRO A 158 11.09 -26.67 -16.61
N GLN A 159 12.22 -26.45 -17.29
CA GLN A 159 13.56 -26.63 -16.72
C GLN A 159 13.84 -25.64 -15.57
N LEU A 160 13.48 -24.36 -15.75
CA LEU A 160 13.62 -23.36 -14.69
C LEU A 160 12.63 -23.60 -13.56
N THR A 161 11.41 -24.03 -13.88
CA THR A 161 10.40 -24.38 -12.86
C THR A 161 10.87 -25.55 -11.99
N ASP A 162 11.45 -26.59 -12.60
CA ASP A 162 11.99 -27.72 -11.85
C ASP A 162 13.25 -27.31 -11.05
N SER A 163 14.06 -26.39 -11.57
CA SER A 163 15.21 -25.82 -10.85
C SER A 163 14.78 -25.00 -9.62
N LEU A 164 13.71 -24.21 -9.74
CA LEU A 164 13.08 -23.50 -8.63
C LEU A 164 12.62 -24.47 -7.55
N LYS A 165 11.87 -25.51 -7.94
CA LYS A 165 11.40 -26.54 -7.03
C LYS A 165 12.57 -27.22 -6.30
N ALA A 166 13.63 -27.58 -7.02
CA ALA A 166 14.81 -28.20 -6.44
C ALA A 166 15.49 -27.31 -5.38
N LYS A 167 15.60 -26.00 -5.64
CA LYS A 167 16.15 -25.03 -4.68
C LYS A 167 15.30 -24.92 -3.41
N VAL A 168 13.97 -24.88 -3.57
CA VAL A 168 13.06 -24.87 -2.42
C VAL A 168 13.20 -26.17 -1.62
N GLU A 169 13.25 -27.33 -2.28
CA GLU A 169 13.43 -28.61 -1.61
C GLU A 169 14.78 -28.73 -0.89
N GLU A 170 15.87 -28.22 -1.48
CA GLU A 170 17.20 -28.17 -0.86
C GLU A 170 17.19 -27.28 0.39
N MET A 171 16.61 -26.10 0.29
CA MET A 171 16.43 -25.20 1.42
C MET A 171 15.61 -25.88 2.52
N MET A 172 14.48 -26.50 2.18
CA MET A 172 13.59 -27.15 3.15
C MET A 172 14.17 -28.43 3.78
N LYS A 173 15.23 -29.00 3.20
CA LYS A 173 16.01 -30.11 3.81
C LYS A 173 17.04 -29.60 4.82
N THR A 174 17.63 -28.43 4.56
CA THR A 174 18.73 -27.88 5.36
C THR A 174 18.25 -26.90 6.43
N TYR A 175 17.11 -26.27 6.22
CA TYR A 175 16.55 -25.21 7.07
C TYR A 175 15.31 -25.68 7.83
N ILE A 176 15.28 -25.39 9.13
CA ILE A 176 14.14 -25.65 10.01
C ILE A 176 13.42 -24.32 10.25
N ILE A 177 12.17 -24.22 9.80
CA ILE A 177 11.34 -23.05 10.04
C ILE A 177 10.89 -23.05 11.50
N LEU A 178 11.36 -22.05 12.25
CA LEU A 178 11.02 -21.86 13.65
C LEU A 178 10.15 -20.61 13.82
N PRO A 179 9.11 -20.65 14.69
CA PRO A 179 8.24 -19.52 14.97
C PRO A 179 8.98 -18.19 15.25
N LYS A 180 10.04 -18.24 16.06
CA LYS A 180 10.82 -17.06 16.44
C LYS A 180 11.74 -16.50 15.33
N TYR A 181 11.87 -17.21 14.21
CA TYR A 181 12.79 -16.91 13.13
C TYR A 181 12.08 -16.80 11.77
N LEU A 182 10.81 -16.39 11.76
CA LEU A 182 10.06 -16.19 10.52
C LEU A 182 10.70 -15.13 9.60
N ASN A 183 11.38 -14.12 10.15
CA ASN A 183 12.11 -13.14 9.35
C ASN A 183 13.31 -13.76 8.61
N ASP A 184 14.05 -14.67 9.23
CA ASP A 184 15.13 -15.40 8.54
C ASP A 184 14.56 -16.32 7.45
N ALA A 185 13.42 -16.96 7.72
CA ALA A 185 12.70 -17.73 6.70
C ALA A 185 12.28 -16.84 5.52
N LYS A 186 11.70 -15.67 5.81
CA LYS A 186 11.31 -14.65 4.84
C LYS A 186 12.49 -14.26 3.94
N ASP A 187 13.63 -13.89 4.52
CA ASP A 187 14.79 -13.46 3.76
C ASP A 187 15.34 -14.58 2.86
N ARG A 188 15.36 -15.82 3.33
CA ARG A 188 15.77 -16.98 2.52
C ARG A 188 14.84 -17.26 1.35
N PHE A 189 13.52 -17.22 1.59
CA PHE A 189 12.54 -17.37 0.50
C PHE A 189 12.70 -16.27 -0.53
N LYS A 190 12.91 -15.02 -0.08
CA LYS A 190 13.15 -13.90 -0.96
C LYS A 190 14.35 -14.13 -1.89
N VAL A 191 15.46 -14.68 -1.39
CA VAL A 191 16.62 -15.00 -2.23
C VAL A 191 16.26 -15.99 -3.36
N ILE A 192 15.42 -16.99 -3.09
CA ILE A 192 14.99 -17.96 -4.11
C ILE A 192 14.01 -17.30 -5.10
N ILE A 193 13.12 -16.44 -4.61
CA ILE A 193 12.17 -15.68 -5.44
C ILE A 193 12.94 -14.75 -6.40
N ASP A 194 13.85 -13.94 -5.88
CA ASP A 194 14.65 -13.00 -6.66
C ASP A 194 15.49 -13.75 -7.70
N TRP A 195 16.11 -14.88 -7.33
CA TRP A 195 16.79 -15.77 -8.28
C TRP A 195 15.83 -16.28 -9.38
N GLY A 196 14.62 -16.66 -9.00
CA GLY A 196 13.59 -17.09 -9.95
C GLY A 196 13.27 -15.99 -10.96
N ILE A 197 12.95 -14.80 -10.47
CA ILE A 197 12.59 -13.64 -11.30
C ILE A 197 13.70 -13.36 -12.31
N GLU A 198 14.94 -13.20 -11.85
CA GLU A 198 16.10 -12.93 -12.72
C GLU A 198 16.27 -13.97 -13.84
N ASN A 199 16.09 -15.26 -13.51
CA ASN A 199 16.27 -16.33 -14.49
C ASN A 199 15.11 -16.42 -15.49
N PHE A 200 13.87 -16.21 -15.05
CA PHE A 200 12.73 -16.17 -15.95
C PHE A 200 12.76 -14.92 -16.85
N GLU A 201 13.11 -13.75 -16.33
CA GLU A 201 13.26 -12.52 -17.13
C GLU A 201 14.34 -12.63 -18.21
N SER A 202 15.39 -13.42 -17.96
CA SER A 202 16.47 -13.66 -18.93
C SER A 202 16.05 -14.54 -20.13
N LEU A 203 14.84 -15.12 -20.13
CA LEU A 203 14.37 -15.97 -21.20
C LEU A 203 14.15 -15.17 -22.50
N PRO A 204 14.64 -15.65 -23.65
CA PRO A 204 14.61 -14.91 -24.92
C PRO A 204 13.20 -14.71 -25.52
N ASN A 205 12.19 -15.47 -25.07
CA ASN A 205 10.83 -15.48 -25.61
C ASN A 205 9.77 -15.40 -24.49
N LEU A 206 9.82 -14.38 -23.65
CA LEU A 206 8.79 -14.16 -22.64
C LEU A 206 7.46 -13.72 -23.32
N PRO A 207 6.33 -14.39 -23.05
CA PRO A 207 5.02 -13.95 -23.54
C PRO A 207 4.68 -12.54 -23.03
N GLU A 208 4.00 -11.74 -23.84
CA GLU A 208 3.61 -10.36 -23.49
C GLU A 208 2.81 -10.27 -22.17
N MET A 209 2.03 -11.31 -21.83
CA MET A 209 1.35 -11.44 -20.53
C MET A 209 2.31 -11.57 -19.33
N ALA A 210 3.49 -12.16 -19.51
CA ALA A 210 4.53 -12.27 -18.49
C ALA A 210 5.41 -11.01 -18.41
N THR A 211 5.32 -10.11 -19.40
CA THR A 211 6.07 -8.84 -19.45
C THR A 211 5.39 -7.68 -18.71
N ASN A 212 4.22 -7.91 -18.13
CA ASN A 212 3.74 -7.06 -17.04
C ASN A 212 4.50 -7.49 -15.79
N ASP A 213 5.56 -6.76 -15.42
CA ASP A 213 6.50 -7.06 -14.32
C ASP A 213 5.80 -7.60 -13.05
N SER A 214 4.57 -7.15 -12.75
CA SER A 214 3.81 -7.63 -11.60
C SER A 214 3.29 -9.09 -11.67
N GLN A 215 3.02 -9.65 -12.85
CA GLN A 215 2.36 -10.98 -12.95
C GLN A 215 3.35 -12.13 -12.85
N LEU A 216 4.52 -12.01 -13.48
CA LEU A 216 5.57 -13.03 -13.38
C LEU A 216 6.05 -13.14 -11.94
N ASP A 217 6.36 -12.01 -11.30
CA ASP A 217 6.90 -11.98 -9.95
C ASP A 217 5.91 -12.55 -8.93
N SER A 218 4.63 -12.17 -9.03
CA SER A 218 3.54 -12.73 -8.22
C SER A 218 3.38 -14.25 -8.43
N ALA A 219 3.54 -14.74 -9.66
CA ALA A 219 3.42 -16.16 -9.97
C ALA A 219 4.61 -16.96 -9.41
N ILE A 220 5.83 -16.43 -9.52
CA ILE A 220 7.04 -17.03 -8.95
C ILE A 220 6.94 -17.08 -7.42
N GLU A 221 6.54 -15.98 -6.78
CA GLU A 221 6.30 -15.92 -5.34
C GLU A 221 5.26 -16.96 -4.90
N SER A 222 4.09 -16.96 -5.54
CA SER A 222 2.99 -17.88 -5.23
C SER A 222 3.42 -19.35 -5.41
N TYR A 223 4.20 -19.64 -6.44
CA TYR A 223 4.73 -20.98 -6.67
C TYR A 223 5.72 -21.40 -5.57
N ILE A 224 6.71 -20.56 -5.26
CA ILE A 224 7.73 -20.87 -4.24
C ILE A 224 7.10 -21.05 -2.86
N ILE A 225 6.24 -20.13 -2.45
CA ILE A 225 5.57 -20.21 -1.14
C ILE A 225 4.63 -21.42 -1.10
N GLY A 226 3.88 -21.67 -2.17
CA GLY A 226 2.96 -22.81 -2.24
C GLY A 226 3.63 -24.17 -2.16
N LEU A 227 4.91 -24.30 -2.57
CA LEU A 227 5.70 -25.52 -2.37
C LEU A 227 6.02 -25.81 -0.89
N THR A 228 5.88 -24.81 -0.01
CA THR A 228 6.27 -24.91 1.42
C THR A 228 5.12 -24.86 2.41
N ASP A 229 3.92 -24.60 1.89
CA ASP A 229 2.67 -24.29 2.59
C ASP A 229 2.47 -25.01 3.94
N PRO A 230 2.48 -26.36 4.05
CA PRO A 230 2.14 -26.99 5.31
C PRO A 230 3.15 -26.68 6.43
N LYS A 231 4.44 -26.61 6.11
CA LYS A 231 5.48 -26.32 7.12
C LYS A 231 5.52 -24.85 7.52
N LEU A 232 5.27 -23.97 6.55
CA LEU A 232 5.31 -22.53 6.76
C LEU A 232 4.08 -22.07 7.58
N LEU A 233 2.89 -22.52 7.19
CA LEU A 233 1.67 -22.28 7.95
C LEU A 233 1.76 -22.85 9.36
N ASP A 234 2.31 -24.05 9.56
CA ASP A 234 2.50 -24.62 10.90
C ASP A 234 3.36 -23.73 11.81
N ALA A 235 4.41 -23.11 11.27
CA ALA A 235 5.26 -22.21 12.05
C ALA A 235 4.52 -20.93 12.43
N ILE A 236 3.76 -20.34 11.50
CA ILE A 236 2.98 -19.12 11.73
C ILE A 236 1.82 -19.37 12.70
N ASN A 237 1.09 -20.47 12.51
CA ASN A 237 0.02 -20.89 13.40
C ASN A 237 0.52 -21.08 14.84
N LYS A 238 1.77 -21.53 15.01
CA LYS A 238 2.41 -21.61 16.34
C LYS A 238 2.79 -20.24 16.90
N CYS A 239 3.19 -19.28 16.06
CA CYS A 239 3.48 -17.91 16.49
C CYS A 239 2.25 -17.21 17.05
N TYR A 240 1.14 -17.28 16.31
CA TYR A 240 -0.05 -16.46 16.56
C TYR A 240 -1.20 -17.24 17.21
N LYS A 241 -0.90 -18.44 17.75
CA LYS A 241 -1.91 -19.32 18.36
C LYS A 241 -2.73 -18.61 19.44
N ASN A 242 -2.07 -17.87 20.33
CA ASN A 242 -2.74 -17.21 21.45
C ASN A 242 -3.64 -16.08 20.94
N GLU A 243 -3.16 -15.32 19.96
CA GLU A 243 -3.87 -14.22 19.34
C GLU A 243 -5.08 -14.72 18.54
N ASP A 244 -4.95 -15.84 17.85
CA ASP A 244 -6.06 -16.54 17.18
C ASP A 244 -7.12 -17.00 18.19
N GLU A 245 -6.73 -17.62 19.30
CA GLU A 245 -7.65 -18.03 20.36
C GLU A 245 -8.39 -16.82 20.97
N LEU A 246 -7.67 -15.72 21.25
CA LEU A 246 -8.27 -14.49 21.76
C LEU A 246 -9.27 -13.87 20.77
N LEU A 247 -8.90 -13.80 19.49
CA LEU A 247 -9.73 -13.24 18.45
C LEU A 247 -10.97 -14.09 18.17
N TYR A 248 -10.82 -15.41 18.15
CA TYR A 248 -11.94 -16.35 17.99
C TYR A 248 -12.95 -16.26 19.14
N ASN A 249 -12.47 -16.09 20.37
CA ASN A 249 -13.34 -15.86 21.53
C ASN A 249 -14.14 -14.56 21.39
N LYS A 250 -13.54 -13.49 20.86
CA LYS A 250 -14.26 -12.24 20.55
C LYS A 250 -15.32 -12.46 19.47
N PHE A 251 -15.01 -13.18 18.39
CA PHE A 251 -16.00 -13.52 17.37
C PHE A 251 -17.19 -14.27 17.95
N THR A 252 -16.93 -15.24 18.84
CA THR A 252 -17.98 -16.03 19.52
C THR A 252 -18.90 -15.14 20.37
N GLN A 253 -18.32 -14.33 21.24
CA GLN A 253 -19.08 -13.44 22.13
C GLN A 253 -19.92 -12.39 21.38
N MET A 254 -19.43 -11.91 20.23
CA MET A 254 -20.15 -10.95 19.41
C MET A 254 -21.27 -11.61 18.58
N SER A 255 -21.05 -12.83 18.09
CA SER A 255 -22.03 -13.57 17.28
C SER A 255 -23.31 -13.91 18.04
N GLU A 256 -23.20 -14.26 19.33
CA GLU A 256 -24.33 -14.56 20.21
C GLU A 256 -25.33 -13.40 20.36
N ARG A 257 -24.90 -12.17 20.11
CA ARG A 257 -25.74 -10.96 20.25
C ARG A 257 -26.49 -10.60 18.97
N HIS A 258 -26.23 -11.28 17.84
CA HIS A 258 -26.85 -10.98 16.54
C HIS A 258 -26.78 -9.50 16.13
N ILE A 259 -25.63 -8.88 16.37
CA ILE A 259 -25.38 -7.44 16.16
C ILE A 259 -25.43 -7.12 14.66
N ASN A 260 -26.16 -6.07 14.29
CA ASN A 260 -26.26 -5.60 12.92
C ASN A 260 -25.28 -4.43 12.62
N PRO A 261 -25.04 -4.08 11.34
CA PRO A 261 -24.07 -3.04 10.99
C PRO A 261 -24.35 -1.65 11.59
N VAL A 262 -25.62 -1.31 11.84
CA VAL A 262 -26.01 0.00 12.39
C VAL A 262 -25.51 0.20 13.81
N GLU A 263 -25.38 -0.89 14.57
CA GLU A 263 -24.81 -0.86 15.93
C GLU A 263 -23.32 -0.53 15.94
N PHE A 264 -22.63 -0.69 14.80
CA PHE A 264 -21.25 -0.25 14.59
C PHE A 264 -21.13 1.11 13.91
N GLY A 265 -22.25 1.83 13.74
CA GLY A 265 -22.28 3.19 13.22
C GLY A 265 -22.62 3.30 11.73
N SER A 266 -23.04 2.22 11.06
CA SER A 266 -23.49 2.31 9.68
C SER A 266 -24.82 3.07 9.55
N GLN A 267 -25.14 3.50 8.33
CA GLN A 267 -26.42 4.08 7.96
C GLN A 267 -27.58 3.13 8.25
N GLN A 268 -28.73 3.69 8.66
CA GLN A 268 -29.95 2.94 9.02
C GLN A 268 -30.51 2.06 7.88
N VAL A 269 -30.17 2.38 6.63
CA VAL A 269 -30.52 1.58 5.44
C VAL A 269 -30.01 0.13 5.55
N PHE A 270 -28.95 -0.11 6.33
CA PHE A 270 -28.30 -1.41 6.50
C PHE A 270 -28.75 -2.18 7.75
N GLU A 271 -29.78 -1.73 8.47
CA GLU A 271 -30.34 -2.45 9.63
C GLU A 271 -30.81 -3.87 9.26
N SER A 272 -31.31 -4.03 8.03
CA SER A 272 -31.77 -5.31 7.47
C SER A 272 -30.68 -6.05 6.68
N PHE A 273 -29.41 -5.67 6.82
CA PHE A 273 -28.31 -6.37 6.17
C PHE A 273 -28.24 -7.82 6.62
N THR A 274 -28.20 -8.74 5.64
CA THR A 274 -28.13 -10.18 5.89
C THR A 274 -26.91 -10.78 5.21
N ILE A 275 -26.23 -11.66 5.94
CA ILE A 275 -25.02 -12.33 5.45
C ILE A 275 -25.43 -13.57 4.67
N ASN A 276 -25.34 -13.49 3.34
CA ASN A 276 -25.70 -14.60 2.46
C ASN A 276 -24.69 -15.76 2.53
N ALA A 277 -25.10 -16.94 2.06
CA ALA A 277 -24.28 -18.15 2.12
C ALA A 277 -22.97 -18.04 1.32
N ILE A 278 -22.96 -17.29 0.22
CA ILE A 278 -21.80 -17.12 -0.66
C ILE A 278 -20.68 -16.35 0.05
N ILE A 279 -21.03 -15.27 0.77
CA ILE A 279 -20.09 -14.50 1.60
C ILE A 279 -19.47 -15.40 2.67
N ARG A 280 -20.30 -16.22 3.34
CA ARG A 280 -19.83 -17.14 4.38
C ARG A 280 -18.87 -18.18 3.82
N GLU A 281 -19.23 -18.77 2.70
CA GLU A 281 -18.46 -19.80 2.02
C GLU A 281 -17.11 -19.25 1.55
N GLU A 282 -17.07 -18.07 0.93
CA GLU A 282 -15.82 -17.46 0.47
C GLU A 282 -14.87 -17.17 1.64
N LEU A 283 -15.33 -16.48 2.68
CA LEU A 283 -14.47 -16.14 3.81
C LEU A 283 -14.05 -17.38 4.61
N SER A 284 -14.90 -18.41 4.72
CA SER A 284 -14.54 -19.67 5.39
C SER A 284 -13.41 -20.42 4.69
N ARG A 285 -13.21 -20.19 3.38
CA ARG A 285 -12.17 -20.84 2.57
C ARG A 285 -10.80 -20.18 2.70
N ILE A 286 -10.67 -19.04 3.37
CA ILE A 286 -9.36 -18.37 3.51
C ILE A 286 -8.30 -19.30 4.14
N GLU A 287 -8.73 -20.12 5.10
CA GLU A 287 -7.90 -21.08 5.82
C GLU A 287 -7.44 -22.28 4.96
N SER A 288 -8.11 -22.55 3.84
CA SER A 288 -7.75 -23.64 2.92
C SER A 288 -6.93 -23.17 1.72
N LYS A 289 -6.67 -21.86 1.62
CA LYS A 289 -5.78 -21.29 0.61
C LYS A 289 -4.32 -21.50 1.00
N VAL A 290 -3.47 -21.63 0.00
CA VAL A 290 -2.08 -22.07 0.13
C VAL A 290 -1.13 -20.86 0.02
N THR A 291 -1.42 -19.94 -0.90
CA THR A 291 -0.54 -18.79 -1.14
C THR A 291 -1.08 -17.49 -0.53
N PRO A 292 -0.20 -16.51 -0.24
CA PRO A 292 -0.60 -15.16 0.15
C PRO A 292 -1.56 -14.51 -0.86
N LEU A 293 -1.30 -14.69 -2.16
CA LEU A 293 -2.13 -14.15 -3.24
C LEU A 293 -3.55 -14.75 -3.22
N GLU A 294 -3.68 -16.07 -3.02
CA GLU A 294 -4.99 -16.73 -2.94
C GLU A 294 -5.80 -16.23 -1.74
N LYS A 295 -5.15 -16.06 -0.58
CA LYS A 295 -5.79 -15.54 0.63
C LYS A 295 -6.23 -14.09 0.44
N LEU A 296 -5.36 -13.26 -0.12
CA LEU A 296 -5.68 -11.86 -0.40
C LEU A 296 -6.79 -11.71 -1.43
N TYR A 297 -6.83 -12.56 -2.45
CA TYR A 297 -7.93 -12.62 -3.41
C TYR A 297 -9.25 -12.99 -2.73
N SER A 298 -9.23 -13.95 -1.80
CA SER A 298 -10.42 -14.33 -1.02
C SER A 298 -10.95 -13.16 -0.17
N LEU A 299 -10.05 -12.38 0.44
CA LEU A 299 -10.41 -11.15 1.15
C LEU A 299 -11.06 -10.11 0.20
N ARG A 300 -10.42 -9.83 -0.94
CA ARG A 300 -10.96 -8.90 -1.95
C ARG A 300 -12.35 -9.31 -2.40
N LYS A 301 -12.50 -10.57 -2.80
CA LYS A 301 -13.78 -11.12 -3.26
C LYS A 301 -14.85 -11.07 -2.17
N THR A 302 -14.47 -11.27 -0.91
CA THR A 302 -15.39 -11.10 0.22
C THR A 302 -15.90 -9.65 0.31
N LEU A 303 -15.04 -8.64 0.16
CA LEU A 303 -15.48 -7.23 0.15
C LEU A 303 -16.40 -6.90 -1.03
N ASP A 304 -16.10 -7.43 -2.21
CA ASP A 304 -16.95 -7.22 -3.39
C ASP A 304 -18.35 -7.82 -3.17
N LEU A 305 -18.44 -9.03 -2.60
CA LEU A 305 -19.70 -9.68 -2.26
C LEU A 305 -20.48 -8.94 -1.17
N VAL A 306 -19.79 -8.41 -0.15
CA VAL A 306 -20.41 -7.59 0.90
C VAL A 306 -20.97 -6.29 0.30
N THR A 307 -20.18 -5.62 -0.54
CA THR A 307 -20.59 -4.39 -1.23
C THR A 307 -21.79 -4.64 -2.14
N GLU A 308 -21.81 -5.75 -2.89
CA GLU A 308 -22.96 -6.16 -3.70
C GLU A 308 -24.20 -6.36 -2.83
N GLN A 309 -24.06 -7.03 -1.69
CA GLN A 309 -25.17 -7.28 -0.76
C GLN A 309 -25.71 -5.99 -0.14
N MET A 310 -24.83 -5.06 0.23
CA MET A 310 -25.22 -3.73 0.72
C MET A 310 -25.96 -2.93 -0.35
N ASN A 311 -25.49 -2.96 -1.60
CA ASN A 311 -26.17 -2.32 -2.72
C ASN A 311 -27.59 -2.88 -2.95
N LYS A 312 -27.80 -4.20 -2.75
CA LYS A 312 -29.15 -4.79 -2.79
C LYS A 312 -30.06 -4.22 -1.69
N SER A 313 -29.56 -4.10 -0.46
CA SER A 313 -30.32 -3.49 0.64
C SER A 313 -30.71 -2.03 0.36
N VAL A 314 -29.84 -1.27 -0.32
CA VAL A 314 -30.15 0.09 -0.77
C VAL A 314 -31.28 0.06 -1.81
N GLN A 315 -31.18 -0.80 -2.84
CA GLN A 315 -32.18 -0.92 -3.90
C GLN A 315 -33.57 -1.35 -3.38
N GLU A 316 -33.62 -2.29 -2.45
CA GLU A 316 -34.87 -2.79 -1.85
C GLU A 316 -35.61 -1.72 -1.05
N ARG A 317 -34.90 -0.76 -0.45
CA ARG A 317 -35.53 0.38 0.25
C ARG A 317 -35.88 1.55 -0.66
N HIS A 318 -35.34 1.58 -1.89
CA HIS A 318 -35.63 2.60 -2.91
C HIS A 318 -36.84 2.28 -3.82
N PHE A 319 -37.75 1.38 -3.41
CA PHE A 319 -39.02 1.15 -4.14
C PHE A 319 -39.81 2.47 -4.37
N PRO A 320 -40.55 2.60 -5.49
CA PRO A 320 -40.70 3.83 -6.28
C PRO A 320 -41.65 4.90 -5.70
N LEU A 321 -42.03 4.81 -4.42
CA LEU A 321 -43.01 5.71 -3.80
C LEU A 321 -42.38 6.92 -3.09
N VAL A 322 -41.05 6.99 -2.97
CA VAL A 322 -40.37 8.16 -2.37
C VAL A 322 -39.61 8.91 -3.46
N ALA A 323 -40.36 9.77 -4.17
CA ALA A 323 -39.78 10.76 -5.06
C ALA A 323 -38.97 11.78 -4.22
N LYS A 324 -37.68 11.92 -4.53
CA LYS A 324 -36.71 12.92 -4.02
C LYS A 324 -35.91 12.57 -2.74
N SER A 325 -35.38 11.37 -2.62
CA SER A 325 -34.27 11.11 -1.68
C SER A 325 -32.92 11.27 -2.40
N GLU A 326 -31.93 11.87 -1.75
CA GLU A 326 -30.54 11.86 -2.24
C GLU A 326 -30.05 10.42 -2.45
N PRO A 327 -29.19 10.16 -3.45
CA PRO A 327 -28.66 8.81 -3.68
C PRO A 327 -27.87 8.35 -2.45
N ILE A 328 -28.29 7.24 -1.84
CA ILE A 328 -27.58 6.64 -0.71
C ILE A 328 -26.26 6.07 -1.26
N CYS A 329 -25.14 6.63 -0.79
CA CYS A 329 -23.81 6.13 -1.10
C CYS A 329 -23.33 5.21 0.03
N ILE A 330 -22.67 4.11 -0.32
CA ILE A 330 -21.99 3.25 0.67
C ILE A 330 -20.69 3.93 1.07
N MET A 331 -20.58 4.31 2.34
CA MET A 331 -19.40 4.93 2.90
C MET A 331 -18.44 3.87 3.46
N SER A 332 -17.18 4.24 3.72
CA SER A 332 -16.16 3.30 4.20
C SER A 332 -16.49 2.74 5.60
N ASP A 333 -17.09 3.54 6.47
CA ASP A 333 -17.61 3.13 7.78
C ASP A 333 -18.76 2.12 7.65
N ASP A 334 -19.67 2.30 6.68
CA ASP A 334 -20.73 1.32 6.42
C ASP A 334 -20.15 -0.04 6.02
N LEU A 335 -19.15 -0.04 5.14
CA LEU A 335 -18.50 -1.27 4.70
C LEU A 335 -17.74 -1.94 5.85
N ILE A 336 -16.99 -1.18 6.65
CA ILE A 336 -16.27 -1.70 7.82
C ILE A 336 -17.25 -2.34 8.81
N ALA A 337 -18.37 -1.67 9.11
CA ALA A 337 -19.42 -2.19 9.97
C ALA A 337 -20.02 -3.51 9.45
N ALA A 338 -20.31 -3.58 8.15
CA ALA A 338 -20.79 -4.82 7.52
C ALA A 338 -19.76 -5.95 7.59
N VAL A 339 -18.47 -5.65 7.38
CA VAL A 339 -17.38 -6.63 7.46
C VAL A 339 -17.17 -7.13 8.88
N ILE A 340 -17.34 -6.29 9.91
CA ILE A 340 -17.36 -6.72 11.32
C ILE A 340 -18.45 -7.78 11.55
N CYS A 341 -19.67 -7.53 11.07
CA CYS A 341 -20.77 -8.49 11.16
C CYS A 341 -20.45 -9.79 10.41
N VAL A 342 -19.83 -9.71 9.24
CA VAL A 342 -19.43 -10.89 8.45
C VAL A 342 -18.39 -11.73 9.18
N LEU A 343 -17.31 -11.13 9.68
CA LEU A 343 -16.25 -11.84 10.39
C LEU A 343 -16.75 -12.49 11.69
N THR A 344 -17.55 -11.76 12.47
CA THR A 344 -18.14 -12.28 13.70
C THR A 344 -19.12 -13.42 13.45
N ALA A 345 -19.81 -13.42 12.31
CA ALA A 345 -20.73 -14.48 11.94
C ALA A 345 -20.06 -15.71 11.29
N VAL A 346 -18.93 -15.54 10.58
CA VAL A 346 -18.19 -16.64 9.92
C VAL A 346 -17.20 -17.30 10.87
N GLN A 347 -16.60 -16.52 11.78
CA GLN A 347 -15.69 -17.00 12.83
C GLN A 347 -14.50 -17.83 12.31
N PRO A 348 -13.64 -17.31 11.41
CA PRO A 348 -12.43 -18.02 11.02
C PRO A 348 -11.55 -18.25 12.27
N LYS A 349 -11.06 -19.47 12.44
CA LYS A 349 -10.34 -19.92 13.65
C LYS A 349 -8.91 -19.39 13.71
N ARG A 350 -8.26 -19.25 12.55
CA ARG A 350 -6.85 -18.85 12.41
C ARG A 350 -6.66 -17.49 11.78
N PHE A 351 -7.65 -16.59 11.92
CA PHE A 351 -7.68 -15.33 11.18
C PHE A 351 -6.46 -14.43 11.43
N GLU A 352 -5.92 -14.41 12.66
CA GLU A 352 -4.69 -13.67 12.95
C GLU A 352 -3.50 -14.26 12.19
N SER A 353 -3.35 -15.59 12.24
CA SER A 353 -2.30 -16.29 11.50
C SER A 353 -2.41 -16.05 9.99
N GLU A 354 -3.62 -16.08 9.43
CA GLU A 354 -3.84 -15.86 7.99
C GLU A 354 -3.43 -14.44 7.55
N ILE A 355 -3.81 -13.41 8.30
CA ILE A 355 -3.43 -12.02 7.98
C ILE A 355 -1.91 -11.83 8.10
N ASN A 356 -1.29 -12.36 9.17
CA ASN A 356 0.16 -12.23 9.36
C ASN A 356 0.95 -13.05 8.32
N PHE A 357 0.42 -14.17 7.83
CA PHE A 357 1.03 -14.93 6.73
C PHE A 357 1.08 -14.10 5.46
N ILE A 358 -0.02 -13.43 5.09
CA ILE A 358 -0.04 -12.49 3.96
C ILE A 358 1.02 -11.40 4.16
N GLN A 359 1.03 -10.72 5.30
CA GLN A 359 1.97 -9.62 5.55
C GLN A 359 3.45 -10.05 5.53
N THR A 360 3.74 -11.27 5.99
CA THR A 360 5.12 -11.74 6.11
C THR A 360 5.68 -12.22 4.77
N PHE A 361 4.87 -12.95 3.98
CA PHE A 361 5.32 -13.67 2.79
C PHE A 361 4.79 -13.08 1.47
N SER A 362 4.49 -11.78 1.46
CA SER A 362 4.12 -11.03 0.26
C SER A 362 5.17 -9.99 -0.08
N TRP A 363 5.77 -10.07 -1.28
CA TRP A 363 6.77 -9.12 -1.77
C TRP A 363 6.34 -8.47 -3.06
N ASN A 364 5.84 -9.29 -3.99
CA ASN A 364 5.58 -8.91 -5.38
C ASN A 364 4.10 -9.00 -5.74
N LEU A 365 3.22 -9.05 -4.73
CA LEU A 365 1.78 -9.04 -4.95
C LEU A 365 1.39 -7.83 -5.81
N PRO A 366 0.35 -7.96 -6.67
CA PRO A 366 -0.05 -6.88 -7.55
C PRO A 366 -0.42 -5.66 -6.72
N GLN A 367 0.37 -4.59 -6.83
CA GLN A 367 0.12 -3.30 -6.17
C GLN A 367 -1.04 -2.55 -6.83
N ASN A 368 -2.10 -3.26 -7.22
CA ASN A 368 -3.36 -2.62 -7.54
C ASN A 368 -3.93 -2.07 -6.23
N ASN A 369 -4.30 -0.80 -6.22
CA ASN A 369 -4.90 -0.11 -5.04
C ASN A 369 -6.02 -0.93 -4.37
N GLU A 370 -6.67 -1.81 -5.11
CA GLU A 370 -7.75 -2.68 -4.67
C GLU A 370 -7.33 -3.78 -3.67
N PHE A 371 -6.20 -4.45 -3.89
CA PHE A 371 -5.72 -5.50 -2.98
C PHE A 371 -5.17 -4.91 -1.68
N GLY A 372 -4.44 -3.79 -1.79
CA GLY A 372 -3.97 -3.03 -0.63
C GLY A 372 -5.13 -2.51 0.23
N TYR A 373 -6.15 -1.92 -0.40
CA TYR A 373 -7.37 -1.50 0.30
C TYR A 373 -8.05 -2.66 1.03
N SER A 374 -8.11 -3.84 0.38
CA SER A 374 -8.76 -5.01 0.97
C SER A 374 -8.05 -5.48 2.23
N LEU A 375 -6.72 -5.62 2.19
CA LEU A 375 -5.94 -6.04 3.35
C LEU A 375 -6.08 -5.05 4.51
N VAL A 376 -5.91 -3.75 4.24
CA VAL A 376 -6.03 -2.69 5.25
C VAL A 376 -7.43 -2.69 5.89
N THR A 377 -8.49 -2.89 5.10
CA THR A 377 -9.86 -2.96 5.63
C THR A 377 -9.99 -4.10 6.65
N PHE A 378 -9.50 -5.30 6.32
CA PHE A 378 -9.55 -6.44 7.23
C PHE A 378 -8.63 -6.28 8.44
N GLU A 379 -7.49 -5.60 8.32
CA GLU A 379 -6.62 -5.26 9.45
C GLU A 379 -7.31 -4.31 10.43
N VAL A 380 -7.97 -3.27 9.91
CA VAL A 380 -8.75 -2.31 10.73
C VAL A 380 -9.87 -3.04 11.46
N VAL A 381 -10.63 -3.89 10.76
CA VAL A 381 -11.72 -4.67 11.37
C VAL A 381 -11.19 -5.64 12.43
N LYS A 382 -10.10 -6.35 12.14
CA LYS A 382 -9.44 -7.26 13.08
C LYS A 382 -9.05 -6.53 14.36
N GLU A 383 -8.40 -5.38 14.23
CA GLU A 383 -7.95 -4.59 15.37
C GLU A 383 -9.11 -3.98 16.16
N PHE A 384 -10.18 -3.57 15.48
CA PHE A 384 -11.42 -3.14 16.12
C PHE A 384 -12.03 -4.24 16.99
N ILE A 385 -12.16 -5.46 16.45
CA ILE A 385 -12.75 -6.60 17.18
C ILE A 385 -11.89 -7.01 18.38
N LYS A 386 -10.56 -6.99 18.26
CA LYS A 386 -9.64 -7.26 19.39
C LYS A 386 -9.89 -6.30 20.54
N ASN A 387 -10.02 -5.00 20.24
CA ASN A 387 -10.19 -3.95 21.22
C ASN A 387 -11.65 -3.75 21.67
N TYR A 388 -12.60 -4.48 21.09
CA TYR A 388 -14.02 -4.32 21.40
C TYR A 388 -14.34 -4.80 22.82
N ASN A 389 -14.77 -3.87 23.67
CA ASN A 389 -15.14 -4.14 25.07
C ASN A 389 -16.66 -4.27 25.24
N LEU A 390 -17.10 -5.50 25.44
CA LEU A 390 -18.52 -5.87 25.55
C LEU A 390 -19.24 -5.27 26.76
N SER A 391 -18.50 -4.88 27.82
CA SER A 391 -19.05 -4.38 29.09
C SER A 391 -19.35 -2.88 29.10
N GLN A 392 -18.66 -2.06 28.30
CA GLN A 392 -18.91 -0.61 28.27
C GLN A 392 -20.04 -0.23 27.30
N ASN A 393 -20.24 -1.00 26.24
CA ASN A 393 -21.24 -0.67 25.21
C ASN A 393 -22.68 -1.06 25.62
N SER A 394 -22.87 -2.04 26.50
CA SER A 394 -24.19 -2.34 27.07
C SER A 394 -24.78 -1.18 27.90
N HIS A 395 -23.93 -0.38 28.54
CA HIS A 395 -24.38 0.78 29.33
C HIS A 395 -24.73 2.00 28.47
N GLN A 396 -24.08 2.19 27.30
CA GLN A 396 -24.49 3.21 26.33
C GLN A 396 -25.78 2.83 25.58
N MET A 397 -26.07 1.53 25.41
CA MET A 397 -27.30 1.05 24.77
C MET A 397 -28.55 1.23 25.66
N ASN A 398 -28.44 1.05 26.98
CA ASN A 398 -29.56 1.32 27.90
C ASN A 398 -29.83 2.82 28.11
N ALA A 399 -28.80 3.66 28.03
CA ALA A 399 -28.98 5.11 28.17
C ALA A 399 -29.71 5.75 26.98
N LYS A 400 -29.61 5.18 25.76
CA LYS A 400 -30.35 5.65 24.57
C LYS A 400 -31.79 5.15 24.50
N SER A 401 -32.13 4.03 25.13
CA SER A 401 -33.51 3.52 25.18
C SER A 401 -34.35 4.19 26.27
N GLU A 402 -33.75 4.66 27.37
CA GLU A 402 -34.48 5.36 28.45
C GLU A 402 -34.76 6.84 28.15
N LEU A 403 -34.05 7.47 27.21
CA LEU A 403 -34.27 8.88 26.83
C LEU A 403 -35.38 9.09 25.77
N LYS A 404 -36.01 8.02 25.25
CA LYS A 404 -37.20 8.12 24.38
C LYS A 404 -38.54 8.09 25.13
N GLY A 405 -38.52 8.02 26.47
CA GLY A 405 -39.72 7.84 27.30
C GLY A 405 -40.29 9.09 27.98
N ARG A 406 -39.69 10.28 27.84
CA ARG A 406 -40.19 11.49 28.53
C ARG A 406 -40.10 12.78 27.70
N GLN A 407 -41.29 13.35 27.51
CA GLN A 407 -41.64 14.75 27.27
C GLN A 407 -41.72 15.27 25.83
N SER A 408 -42.98 15.39 25.40
CA SER A 408 -43.47 16.49 24.58
C SER A 408 -43.25 17.84 25.27
N GLY A 409 -42.83 18.84 24.49
CA GLY A 409 -42.97 20.27 24.75
C GLY A 409 -41.85 20.92 25.57
N ASP A 410 -40.92 21.62 24.92
CA ASP A 410 -40.91 23.10 24.87
C ASP A 410 -39.70 23.59 24.05
N ASN A 411 -39.83 24.74 23.41
CA ASN A 411 -38.83 25.34 22.52
C ASN A 411 -37.69 26.00 23.32
N GLY A 412 -36.45 25.60 23.05
CA GLY A 412 -35.26 26.29 23.55
C GLY A 412 -33.99 25.84 22.83
N SER A 413 -33.42 26.72 22.03
CA SER A 413 -32.17 26.56 21.28
C SER A 413 -30.97 26.21 22.18
N LEU A 414 -30.41 25.00 22.02
CA LEU A 414 -29.09 24.61 22.55
C LEU A 414 -28.39 23.65 21.59
N SER A 415 -27.16 24.00 21.23
CA SER A 415 -26.25 23.28 20.33
C SER A 415 -25.93 21.86 20.82
N PRO A 416 -25.80 20.85 19.95
CA PRO A 416 -25.41 19.51 20.38
C PRO A 416 -23.89 19.39 20.50
N ASN A 417 -23.43 19.22 21.75
CA ASN A 417 -22.10 18.74 22.10
C ASN A 417 -21.93 17.29 21.62
N TYR A 418 -21.09 17.06 20.61
CA TYR A 418 -20.61 15.73 20.25
C TYR A 418 -19.39 15.37 21.10
N SER A 419 -19.52 14.37 21.96
CA SER A 419 -18.38 13.76 22.67
C SER A 419 -17.63 12.84 21.72
N TYR A 420 -16.56 13.36 21.10
CA TYR A 420 -15.58 12.58 20.35
C TYR A 420 -14.86 11.59 21.27
N ILE A 421 -14.80 10.32 20.86
CA ILE A 421 -13.90 9.33 21.45
C ILE A 421 -12.49 9.65 20.93
N SER A 422 -11.70 10.31 21.77
CA SER A 422 -10.33 10.78 21.50
C SER A 422 -9.37 9.62 21.20
N SER A 423 -8.67 9.71 20.06
CA SER A 423 -7.62 8.78 19.67
C SER A 423 -6.36 8.94 20.55
N PRO A 424 -5.44 7.96 20.61
CA PRO A 424 -4.17 8.09 21.33
C PRO A 424 -3.33 9.29 20.88
N LEU A 425 -3.45 9.69 19.61
CA LEU A 425 -2.80 10.88 19.04
C LEU A 425 -3.44 12.18 19.55
N ASP A 426 -4.76 12.18 19.76
CA ASP A 426 -5.48 13.33 20.32
C ASP A 426 -5.12 13.56 21.79
N ARG A 427 -4.82 12.50 22.54
CA ARG A 427 -4.33 12.63 23.93
C ARG A 427 -2.92 13.22 24.01
N GLU A 428 -2.08 12.93 23.02
CA GLU A 428 -0.75 13.54 22.88
C GLU A 428 -0.88 15.02 22.48
N LEU A 429 -1.76 15.35 21.53
CA LEU A 429 -2.04 16.73 21.14
C LEU A 429 -2.69 17.55 22.27
N GLU A 430 -3.56 16.95 23.08
CA GLU A 430 -4.16 17.62 24.24
C GLU A 430 -3.13 17.86 25.37
N LYS A 431 -2.16 16.95 25.54
CA LYS A 431 -1.01 17.16 26.44
C LYS A 431 -0.08 18.27 25.93
N ILE A 432 0.16 18.34 24.62
CA ILE A 432 0.96 19.40 24.01
C ILE A 432 0.23 20.75 24.12
N SER A 433 -1.09 20.79 23.87
CA SER A 433 -1.92 22.00 24.01
C SER A 433 -1.92 22.51 25.46
N LYS A 434 -2.06 21.61 26.44
CA LYS A 434 -1.99 21.99 27.87
C LYS A 434 -0.60 22.50 28.28
N MET A 435 0.49 22.00 27.68
CA MET A 435 1.82 22.54 27.93
C MET A 435 2.04 23.92 27.30
N ILE A 436 1.40 24.22 26.16
CA ILE A 436 1.42 25.55 25.52
C ILE A 436 0.59 26.57 26.32
N ASP A 437 -0.55 26.16 26.89
CA ASP A 437 -1.37 27.02 27.74
C ASP A 437 -0.67 27.36 29.06
N ILE A 438 0.04 26.40 29.67
CA ILE A 438 0.80 26.63 30.90
C ILE A 438 2.03 27.53 30.65
N SER A 439 2.65 27.46 29.48
CA SER A 439 3.77 28.34 29.10
C SER A 439 3.35 29.74 28.65
N SER A 440 2.08 29.93 28.26
CA SER A 440 1.51 31.24 27.91
C SER A 440 0.84 31.97 29.08
N ILE A 441 0.44 31.24 30.15
CA ILE A 441 -0.07 31.83 31.40
C ILE A 441 1.06 32.41 32.29
N GLY A 442 2.32 32.05 32.04
CA GLY A 442 3.50 32.63 32.73
C GLY A 442 3.93 34.02 32.24
N SER A 443 3.32 34.57 31.19
CA SER A 443 3.83 35.76 30.49
C SER A 443 2.82 36.91 30.35
N ASN A 444 1.86 37.07 31.28
CA ASN A 444 1.07 38.31 31.39
C ASN A 444 0.41 38.46 32.77
N SER A 445 1.21 38.72 33.80
CA SER A 445 0.74 39.50 34.95
C SER A 445 1.86 40.42 35.43
N SER A 446 1.81 41.69 35.00
CA SER A 446 2.26 42.89 35.73
C SER A 446 2.47 44.06 34.77
N GLN A 447 1.40 44.76 34.38
CA GLN A 447 1.52 46.17 33.97
C GLN A 447 0.16 46.88 34.10
N SER A 448 -0.04 47.55 35.24
CA SER A 448 -0.42 48.97 35.33
C SER A 448 -1.03 49.27 36.69
N ARG A 449 -0.32 50.06 37.49
CA ARG A 449 -0.85 51.16 38.32
C ARG A 449 0.30 51.77 39.13
N HIS A 450 0.93 52.80 38.57
CA HIS A 450 1.58 53.81 39.39
C HIS A 450 1.39 55.20 38.79
N SER A 451 0.69 56.03 39.55
CA SER A 451 0.65 57.48 39.45
C SER A 451 0.95 58.04 40.84
N GLY A 452 2.08 58.75 40.98
CA GLY A 452 2.21 59.95 41.82
C GLY A 452 2.65 59.80 43.29
N HIS A 453 3.82 60.40 43.56
CA HIS A 453 4.36 60.94 44.83
C HIS A 453 4.88 59.93 45.88
N GLU A 454 5.96 60.16 46.63
CA GLU A 454 7.10 61.11 46.66
C GLU A 454 8.09 60.54 47.71
N VAL A 455 9.40 60.72 47.48
CA VAL A 455 10.46 61.02 48.49
C VAL A 455 10.69 60.05 49.68
N ASN A 456 11.80 59.29 49.68
CA ASN A 456 12.98 59.55 50.54
C ASN A 456 14.05 58.45 50.45
N ASP A 457 15.28 58.88 50.69
CA ASP A 457 16.55 58.16 50.81
C ASP A 457 16.49 56.91 51.71
N ASP A 458 17.32 55.88 51.45
CA ASP A 458 18.56 55.66 52.19
C ASP A 458 19.28 54.35 51.79
N LEU A 459 20.58 54.36 52.07
CA LEU A 459 21.70 53.44 51.83
C LEU A 459 21.50 51.95 52.15
N GLY A 460 22.34 51.10 51.50
CA GLY A 460 23.11 50.10 52.26
C GLY A 460 23.09 48.64 51.79
N TYR A 461 24.20 48.23 51.17
CA TYR A 461 24.92 46.94 51.30
C TYR A 461 24.21 45.74 51.97
N LYS A 462 24.09 44.62 51.25
CA LYS A 462 25.00 43.46 51.34
C LYS A 462 24.71 42.41 50.27
#